data_AF-A0A8J3R337-F1
#
_entry.id   AF-A0A8J3R337-F1
#
_cell.length_a   1.000
_cell.length_b   1.000
_cell.length_c   1.000
_cell.angle_alpha   90.00
_cell.angle_beta   90.00
_cell.angle_gamma   90.00
#
_symmetry.space_group_name_H-M   'P 1'
#
loop_
_entity.id
_entity.type
_entity.pdbx_description
1 polymer ?
#
loop_
_entity_poly.entity_id
_entity_poly.type
_entity_poly.pdbx_seq_one_letter_code
_entity_poly.pdbx_strand_id
1 'polypeptide(L)' 'MGAVVAPRGRLLLVLRFAFDGERISAIDVTGDPAHLRRTWIGVIRGPLE' A
#
# COMPACT_ATOMS: atom_id res chain seq x y z
N MET A 1 6.37 -1.60 4.25
CA MET A 1 6.25 -1.27 2.80
C MET A 1 4.82 -1.52 2.35
N GLY A 2 4.41 -1.01 1.19
CA GLY A 2 3.06 -1.23 0.68
C GLY A 2 2.98 -1.18 -0.84
N ALA A 3 1.92 -1.76 -1.37
CA ALA A 3 1.58 -1.70 -2.80
C ALA A 3 0.20 -1.09 -2.97
N VAL A 4 0.02 -0.30 -4.03
CA VAL A 4 -1.24 0.35 -4.35
C VAL A 4 -1.62 0.04 -5.79
N VAL A 5 -2.90 -0.25 -6.03
CA VAL A 5 -3.41 -0.56 -7.37
C VAL A 5 -4.45 0.51 -7.70
N ALA A 6 -4.12 1.36 -8.68
CA ALA A 6 -4.94 2.50 -9.07
C ALA A 6 -5.16 2.54 -10.60
N PRO A 7 -5.90 1.58 -11.17
CA PRO A 7 -6.17 1.57 -12.60
C PRO A 7 -6.92 2.84 -12.99
N ARG A 8 -6.46 3.50 -14.06
CA ARG A 8 -7.00 4.80 -14.52
C ARG A 8 -6.96 5.91 -13.45
N GLY A 9 -6.02 5.84 -12.52
CA GLY A 9 -5.83 6.86 -11.47
C GLY A 9 -6.79 6.77 -10.29
N ARG A 10 -7.68 5.76 -10.25
CA ARG A 10 -8.60 5.54 -9.12
C ARG A 10 -8.11 4.39 -8.26
N LEU A 11 -7.86 4.68 -6.98
CA LEU A 11 -7.43 3.69 -6.00
C LEU A 11 -8.50 2.60 -5.83
N LEU A 12 -8.09 1.35 -6.07
CA LEU A 12 -8.93 0.16 -5.97
C LEU A 12 -8.52 -0.72 -4.78
N LEU A 13 -7.23 -0.74 -4.48
CA LEU A 13 -6.66 -1.64 -3.48
C LEU A 13 -5.41 -1.02 -2.86
N VAL A 14 -5.28 -1.18 -1.55
CA VAL A 14 -4.03 -0.93 -0.81
C VAL A 14 -3.64 -2.21 -0.09
N LEU A 15 -2.40 -2.63 -0.28
CA LEU A 15 -1.76 -3.72 0.44
C LEU A 15 -0.70 -3.14 1.38
N ARG A 16 -0.85 -3.42 2.67
CA ARG A 16 0.14 -3.09 3.69
C ARG A 16 0.84 -4.36 4.14
N PHE A 17 2.16 -4.37 4.05
CA PHE A 17 3.00 -5.50 4.44
C PHE A 17 3.73 -5.20 5.75
N ALA A 18 3.58 -6.09 6.72
CA ALA A 18 4.48 -6.17 7.88
C ALA A 18 5.57 -7.19 7.59
N PHE A 19 6.79 -6.90 8.02
CA PHE A 19 7.96 -7.76 7.83
C PHE A 19 8.56 -8.12 9.19
N ASP A 20 9.04 -9.35 9.29
CA ASP A 20 9.95 -9.81 10.32
C ASP A 20 11.23 -10.29 9.61
N GLY A 21 12.29 -9.48 9.71
CA GLY A 21 13.47 -9.60 8.86
C GLY A 21 13.11 -9.51 7.38
N GLU A 22 13.47 -10.54 6.61
CA GLU A 22 13.21 -10.64 5.16
C GLU A 22 11.87 -11.31 4.80
N ARG A 23 11.07 -11.72 5.80
CA ARG A 23 9.81 -12.42 5.57
C ARG A 23 8.61 -11.52 5.87
N ILE A 24 7.58 -11.64 5.05
CA ILE A 24 6.29 -11.00 5.34
C ILE A 24 5.63 -11.75 6.50
N SER A 25 5.35 -11.02 7.58
CA SER A 25 4.69 -11.55 8.79
C SER A 25 3.19 -11.26 8.79
N ALA A 26 2.73 -10.22 8.08
CA ALA A 26 1.32 -9.94 7.91
C ALA A 26 1.03 -9.17 6.61
N ILE A 27 -0.18 -9.38 6.07
CA ILE A 27 -0.72 -8.63 4.94
C ILE A 27 -2.08 -8.07 5.36
N ASP A 28 -2.22 -6.76 5.26
CA ASP A 28 -3.48 -6.05 5.46
C ASP A 28 -3.97 -5.52 4.10
N VAL A 29 -5.22 -5.82 3.78
CA VAL A 29 -5.83 -5.54 2.48
C VAL A 29 -7.02 -4.61 2.67
N THR A 30 -6.93 -3.40 2.10
CA THR A 30 -8.04 -2.44 2.10
C THR A 30 -8.58 -2.24 0.69
N GLY A 31 -9.84 -2.61 0.48
CA GLY A 31 -10.56 -2.43 -0.79
C GLY A 31 -11.84 -1.59 -0.69
N ASP A 32 -12.31 -1.24 0.53
CA ASP A 32 -13.52 -0.44 0.71
C ASP A 32 -13.32 0.98 0.13
N PRO A 33 -14.13 1.40 -0.86
CA PRO A 33 -14.05 2.72 -1.46
C PRO A 33 -14.14 3.88 -0.45
N ALA A 34 -14.91 3.74 0.64
CA ALA A 34 -15.06 4.79 1.63
C ALA A 34 -13.77 4.98 2.45
N HIS A 35 -13.10 3.88 2.79
CA HIS A 35 -11.80 3.90 3.47
C HIS A 35 -10.70 4.42 2.53
N LEU A 36 -10.66 3.93 1.29
CA LEU A 36 -9.66 4.32 0.29
C LEU A 36 -9.69 5.82 -0.04
N ARG A 37 -10.88 6.44 -0.05
CA ARG A 37 -11.03 7.90 -0.24
C ARG A 37 -10.41 8.74 0.88
N ARG A 38 -10.18 8.14 2.04
CA ARG A 38 -9.59 8.80 3.22
C ARG A 38 -8.12 8.43 3.40
N THR A 39 -7.60 7.50 2.60
CA THR A 39 -6.20 7.05 2.66
C THR A 39 -5.30 8.06 1.96
N TRP A 40 -4.33 8.62 2.69
CA TRP A 40 -3.28 9.44 2.10
C TRP A 40 -2.13 8.55 1.62
N ILE A 41 -1.71 8.73 0.36
CA ILE A 41 -0.62 7.96 -0.24
C ILE A 41 0.45 8.94 -0.72
N GLY A 42 1.69 8.69 -0.33
CA GLY A 42 2.86 9.40 -0.81
C GLY A 42 3.92 8.40 -1.29
N VAL A 43 4.67 8.78 -2.32
CA VAL A 43 5.85 8.01 -2.75
C VAL A 43 7.04 8.53 -1.95
N ILE A 44 7.68 7.64 -1.20
CA ILE A 44 8.94 7.93 -0.53
C ILE A 44 10.04 7.48 -1.50
N ARG A 45 11.04 8.33 -1.77
CA ARG A 45 12.22 7.87 -2.50
C ARG A 45 12.95 6.84 -1.64
N GLY A 46 13.23 5.68 -2.22
CA GLY A 46 14.16 4.71 -1.65
C GLY A 46 15.61 5.25 -1.71
N PRO A 47 16.54 4.63 -0.98
CA PRO A 47 17.96 4.94 -1.12
C PRO A 47 18.37 4.82 -2.59
N LEU A 48 19.08 5.83 -3.10
CA LEU A 48 19.76 5.75 -4.38
C LEU A 48 21.07 5.02 -4.11
N GLU A 49 21.19 3.77 -4.56
CA GLU A 49 22.48 3.10 -4.75
C GLU A 49 22.87 3.20 -6.21
#